data_AF-A0A3R5Z9Z4-F1
#
_entry.id   AF-A0A3R5Z9Z4-F1
#
_cell.length_a   1.000
_cell.length_b   1.000
_cell.length_c   1.000
_cell.angle_alpha   90.00
_cell.angle_beta   90.00
_cell.angle_gamma   90.00
#
_symmetry.space_group_name_H-M   'P 1'
#
loop_
_entity.id
_entity.type
_entity.pdbx_description
1 polymer ?
#
loop_
_entity_poly.entity_id
_entity_poly.type
_entity_poly.pdbx_seq_one_letter_code
_entity_poly.pdbx_strand_id
1 'polypeptide(L)' 'MTYAIDPAMSFVEVVSFYEKYIDETKAAGKKPVSFLHFLTGRY' A
#
# COMPACT_ATOMS: atom_id res chain seq x y z
N MET A 1 9.02 -6.16 -3.02
CA MET A 1 8.98 -5.15 -1.94
C MET A 1 7.84 -5.50 -1.02
N THR A 2 8.11 -5.65 0.26
CA THR A 2 7.09 -5.95 1.27
C THR A 2 6.61 -4.62 1.82
N TYR A 3 5.44 -4.16 1.40
CA TYR A 3 4.72 -3.06 2.03
C TYR A 3 4.24 -3.52 3.42
N ALA A 4 5.10 -3.37 4.43
CA ALA A 4 4.77 -3.62 5.82
C ALA A 4 4.29 -2.33 6.45
N ILE A 5 3.08 -2.34 7.00
CA ILE A 5 2.52 -1.18 7.70
C ILE A 5 2.94 -1.28 9.16
N ASP A 6 3.61 -0.25 9.65
CA ASP A 6 3.99 -0.14 11.05
C ASP A 6 2.76 0.30 11.88
N PRO A 7 2.41 -0.40 12.97
CA PRO A 7 1.34 0.03 13.88
C PRO A 7 1.51 1.44 14.46
N ALA A 8 2.73 1.98 14.48
CA ALA A 8 3.04 3.34 14.92
C ALA A 8 2.81 4.41 13.85
N MET A 9 2.57 4.04 12.58
CA MET A 9 2.22 5.01 11.55
C MET A 9 0.88 5.68 11.85
N SER A 10 0.86 6.99 11.68
CA SER A 10 -0.39 7.75 11.64
C SER A 10 -1.22 7.34 10.43
N PHE A 11 -2.53 7.53 10.52
CA PHE A 11 -3.44 7.22 9.40
C PHE A 11 -3.03 7.95 8.10
N VAL A 12 -2.52 9.18 8.20
CA VAL A 12 -2.06 9.95 7.04
C VAL A 12 -0.85 9.30 6.39
N GLU A 13 0.12 8.83 7.18
CA GLU A 13 1.28 8.12 6.66
C GLU A 13 0.90 6.81 5.97
N VAL A 14 -0.09 6.08 6.51
CA VAL A 14 -0.62 4.86 5.90
C VAL A 14 -1.27 5.14 4.54
N VAL A 15 -2.03 6.24 4.43
CA VAL A 15 -2.65 6.65 3.16
C VAL A 15 -1.58 7.01 2.13
N SER A 16 -0.60 7.85 2.49
CA SER A 16 0.50 8.20 1.58
C SER A 16 1.33 6.99 1.17
N PHE A 17 1.50 6.02 2.06
CA PHE A 17 2.19 4.76 1.74
C PHE A 17 1.41 3.91 0.74
N TYR A 18 0.08 3.87 0.86
CA TYR A 18 -0.78 3.19 -0.10
C TYR A 18 -0.82 3.89 -1.47
N GLU A 19 -0.80 5.23 -1.52
CA GLU A 19 -0.70 5.97 -2.78
C GLU A 19 0.59 5.62 -3.54
N LYS A 20 1.72 5.58 -2.82
CA LYS A 20 3.00 5.14 -3.41
C LYS A 20 2.93 3.70 -3.94
N TYR A 21 2.30 2.78 -3.20
CA TYR A 21 2.06 1.41 -3.67
C TYR A 21 1.25 1.39 -4.98
N ILE A 22 0.21 2.22 -5.10
CA ILE A 22 -0.60 2.29 -6.33
C ILE A 22 0.26 2.68 -7.52
N ASP A 23 1.08 3.72 -7.37
CA ASP A 23 1.92 4.24 -8.46
C ASP A 23 2.97 3.21 -8.89
N GLU A 24 3.67 2.58 -7.93
CA GLU A 24 4.65 1.54 -8.21
C GLU A 24 4.00 0.31 -8.86
N THR A 25 2.80 -0.07 -8.43
CA THR A 25 2.08 -1.23 -8.97
C THR A 25 1.59 -0.96 -10.40
N LYS A 26 1.08 0.25 -10.67
CA LYS A 26 0.70 0.69 -12.01
C LYS A 26 1.90 0.79 -12.94
N ALA A 27 3.03 1.33 -12.46
CA ALA A 27 4.27 1.39 -13.23
C ALA A 27 4.79 -0.01 -13.61
N ALA A 28 4.56 -1.01 -12.74
CA ALA A 28 4.84 -2.41 -13.03
C ALA A 28 3.81 -3.10 -13.94
N GLY A 29 2.80 -2.38 -14.45
CA GLY A 29 1.74 -2.91 -15.32
C GLY A 29 0.75 -3.84 -14.60
N LYS A 30 0.73 -3.81 -13.26
CA LYS A 30 -0.16 -4.64 -12.43
C LYS A 30 -1.35 -3.82 -11.94
N LYS A 31 -2.42 -4.52 -11.57
CA LYS A 31 -3.57 -3.90 -10.92
C LYS A 31 -3.33 -3.80 -9.41
N PRO A 32 -3.39 -2.60 -8.80
CA PRO A 32 -3.30 -2.47 -7.35
C PRO A 32 -4.45 -3.20 -6.64
N VAL A 33 -4.16 -3.78 -5.48
CA VAL A 33 -5.20 -4.31 -4.59
C VAL A 33 -5.93 -3.19 -3.86
N SER A 34 -7.09 -3.49 -3.28
CA SER A 34 -7.82 -2.48 -2.50
C SER A 34 -7.11 -2.15 -1.18
N PHE A 35 -7.40 -0.97 -0.63
CA PHE A 35 -6.78 -0.49 0.62
C PHE A 35 -6.90 -1.49 1.78
N LEU A 36 -8.04 -2.17 1.93
CA LEU A 36 -8.20 -3.20 2.97
C LEU A 36 -7.30 -4.44 2.75
N HIS A 37 -7.10 -4.84 1.49
CA HIS A 37 -6.17 -5.93 1.17
C HIS A 37 -4.72 -5.51 1.42
N PHE A 38 -4.39 -4.26 1.10
CA PHE A 38 -3.10 -3.66 1.41
C PHE A 38 -2.84 -3.65 2.93
N LEU A 39 -3.82 -3.23 3.74
CA LEU A 39 -3.72 -3.21 5.21
C LEU A 39 -3.54 -4.61 5.83
N THR A 40 -4.16 -5.61 5.22
CA THR A 40 -4.10 -7.01 5.71
C THR A 40 -2.90 -7.79 5.16
N GLY A 41 -2.01 -7.13 4.40
CA GLY A 41 -0.81 -7.76 3.83
C GLY A 41 -1.09 -8.72 2.68
N ARG A 42 -2.27 -8.63 2.05
CA ARG A 42 -2.71 -9.49 0.94
C ARG A 42 -2.56 -8.76 -0.41
N TYR A 43 -1.34 -8.33 -0.76
CA TYR A 43 -1.01 -7.56 -1.98
C TYR A 43 -0.04 -8.27 -2.93
#